data_AF-A0A9D4IPA5-F1
#
_entry.id   AF-A0A9D4IPA5-F1
#
_cell.length_a   1.000
_cell.length_b   1.000
_cell.length_c   1.000
_cell.angle_alpha   90.00
_cell.angle_beta   90.00
_cell.angle_gamma   90.00
#
_symmetry.space_group_name_H-M   'P 1'
#
loop_
_entity.id
_entity.type
_entity.pdbx_description
1 polymer ?
#
loop_
_entity_poly.entity_id
_entity_poly.type
_entity_poly.pdbx_seq_one_letter_code
_entity_poly.pdbx_strand_id
1 'polypeptide(L)'
;MMHDLYVHRANRLSMKMTKMLVLCTAYFLLATAPISTYFVVESYLRPGYEESGNYLALAKRDLIWAACYLFGLSNYCVNFYLYTATNDRFYKEFKALIHCQPR
;
A
#
# COMPACT_ATOMS: atom_id res chain seq x y z
N MET A 1 -26.38 -5.79 -30.97
CA MET A 1 -25.79 -7.12 -30.65
C MET A 1 -24.27 -7.09 -30.49
N MET A 2 -23.45 -6.81 -31.53
CA MET A 2 -21.99 -6.69 -31.35
C MET A 2 -21.57 -5.46 -30.52
N HIS A 3 -22.28 -4.34 -30.65
CA HIS A 3 -22.02 -3.12 -29.88
C HIS A 3 -22.23 -3.32 -28.36
N ASP A 4 -23.31 -4.01 -27.97
CA ASP A 4 -23.63 -4.29 -26.57
C ASP A 4 -22.58 -5.20 -25.91
N LEU A 5 -22.12 -6.22 -26.62
CA LEU A 5 -21.03 -7.10 -26.16
C LEU A 5 -19.73 -6.32 -25.92
N TYR A 6 -19.42 -5.34 -26.77
CA TYR A 6 -18.22 -4.52 -26.64
C TYR A 6 -18.31 -3.60 -25.43
N VAL A 7 -19.42 -2.88 -25.27
CA VAL A 7 -19.68 -2.01 -24.12
C VAL A 7 -19.65 -2.81 -22.81
N HIS A 8 -20.24 -4.00 -22.78
CA HIS A 8 -20.27 -4.83 -21.58
C HIS A 8 -18.89 -5.39 -21.21
N ARG A 9 -18.04 -5.68 -22.20
CA ARG A 9 -16.63 -6.09 -21.97
C ARG A 9 -15.79 -4.91 -21.47
N ALA A 10 -15.96 -3.72 -22.05
CA ALA A 10 -15.29 -2.50 -21.62
C ALA A 10 -15.65 -2.13 -20.17
N ASN A 11 -16.93 -2.22 -19.80
CA ASN A 11 -17.39 -1.96 -18.44
C ASN A 11 -16.80 -2.95 -17.43
N ARG A 12 -16.71 -4.24 -17.76
CA ARG A 12 -16.07 -5.23 -16.87
C ARG A 12 -14.57 -4.98 -16.66
N LEU A 13 -13.86 -4.57 -17.70
CA LEU A 13 -12.45 -4.17 -17.61
C LEU A 13 -12.28 -2.93 -16.73
N SER A 14 -13.10 -1.90 -16.97
CA SER A 14 -13.12 -0.67 -16.18
C SER A 14 -13.37 -0.96 -14.70
N MET A 15 -14.41 -1.75 -14.37
CA MET A 15 -14.71 -2.13 -12.98
C MET A 15 -13.57 -2.89 -12.28
N LYS A 16 -12.88 -3.80 -12.99
CA LYS A 16 -11.71 -4.51 -12.43
C LYS A 16 -10.57 -3.53 -12.11
N MET A 17 -10.29 -2.59 -13.01
CA MET A 17 -9.29 -1.54 -12.81
C MET A 17 -9.66 -0.60 -11.67
N THR A 18 -10.93 -0.16 -11.59
CA THR A 18 -11.42 0.68 -10.49
C THR A 18 -11.33 -0.03 -9.16
N LYS A 19 -11.72 -1.31 -9.08
CA LYS A 19 -11.60 -2.12 -7.85
C LYS A 19 -10.16 -2.22 -7.37
N MET A 20 -9.24 -2.48 -8.29
CA MET A 20 -7.80 -2.54 -8.02
C MET A 20 -7.28 -1.21 -7.46
N LEU A 21 -7.64 -0.09 -8.10
CA LEU A 21 -7.24 1.25 -7.67
C LEU A 21 -7.79 1.59 -6.28
N VAL A 22 -9.06 1.28 -6.02
CA VAL A 22 -9.71 1.52 -4.72
C VAL A 22 -9.02 0.71 -3.62
N LEU A 23 -8.72 -0.56 -3.86
CA LEU A 23 -8.04 -1.41 -2.88
C LEU A 23 -6.62 -0.94 -2.59
N CYS A 24 -5.83 -0.60 -3.61
CA CYS A 24 -4.48 -0.07 -3.42
C CYS A 24 -4.50 1.27 -2.67
N THR A 25 -5.43 2.17 -3.02
CA THR A 25 -5.57 3.47 -2.35
C THR A 25 -6.01 3.30 -0.89
N ALA A 26 -6.98 2.42 -0.62
CA ALA A 26 -7.44 2.15 0.74
C ALA A 26 -6.32 1.56 1.60
N TYR A 27 -5.57 0.60 1.07
CA TYR A 27 -4.42 0.03 1.78
C TYR A 27 -3.33 1.07 2.03
N PHE A 28 -3.01 1.90 1.02
CA PHE A 28 -2.05 2.98 1.16
C PHE A 28 -2.39 3.92 2.31
N LEU A 29 -3.65 4.35 2.42
CA LEU A 29 -4.11 5.21 3.52
C LEU A 29 -3.98 4.50 4.87
N LEU A 30 -4.38 3.24 4.96
CA LEU A 30 -4.28 2.45 6.21
C LEU A 30 -2.84 2.21 6.64
N ALA A 31 -1.94 1.97 5.70
CA ALA A 31 -0.53 1.71 5.96
C ALA A 31 0.28 2.99 6.26
N THR A 32 -0.14 4.14 5.72
CA THR A 32 0.52 5.43 5.98
C THR A 32 -0.02 6.16 7.20
N ALA A 33 -1.28 5.93 7.59
CA ALA A 33 -1.89 6.58 8.75
C ALA A 33 -1.09 6.43 10.07
N PRO A 34 -0.51 5.25 10.42
CA PRO A 34 0.25 5.09 11.66
C PRO A 34 1.51 5.96 11.69
N ILE A 35 2.27 6.01 10.60
CA ILE A 35 3.50 6.81 10.54
C ILE A 35 3.18 8.31 10.53
N SER A 36 2.12 8.74 9.84
CA SER A 36 1.65 10.12 9.89
C SER A 36 1.22 10.53 11.31
N THR A 37 0.48 9.67 12.01
CA THR A 37 0.07 9.92 13.40
C THR A 37 1.27 9.98 14.32
N TYR A 38 2.26 9.10 14.14
CA TYR A 38 3.49 9.12 14.92
C TYR A 38 4.23 10.45 14.79
N PHE A 39 4.41 10.98 13.58
CA PHE A 39 5.07 12.28 13.36
C PHE A 39 4.34 13.44 14.04
N VAL A 40 3.00 13.44 13.99
CA VAL A 40 2.20 14.45 14.70
C VAL A 40 2.40 14.34 16.20
N VAL A 41 2.38 13.14 16.77
CA VAL A 41 2.58 12.94 18.22
C VAL A 41 4.02 13.22 18.65
N GLU A 42 5.00 12.95 17.78
CA GLU A 42 6.40 13.30 18.02
C GLU A 42 6.61 14.80 18.11
N SER A 43 6.04 15.59 17.20
CA SER A 43 6.24 17.05 17.18
C SER A 43 5.80 17.76 18.47
N TYR A 44 4.75 17.27 19.13
CA TYR A 44 4.28 17.84 20.41
C TYR A 44 5.07 17.34 21.62
N LEU A 45 5.44 16.05 21.64
CA LEU A 45 5.97 15.42 22.84
C LEU A 45 7.50 15.47 22.94
N ARG A 46 8.21 15.55 21.80
CA ARG A 46 9.67 15.54 21.76
C ARG A 46 10.35 16.57 22.69
N PRO A 47 9.95 17.86 22.73
CA PRO A 47 10.61 18.83 23.61
C PRO A 47 10.50 18.46 25.10
N GLY A 48 9.37 17.89 25.53
CA GLY A 48 9.19 17.47 26.94
C GLY A 48 9.99 16.23 27.32
N TYR A 49 10.26 15.32 26.37
CA TYR A 49 11.06 14.13 26.64
C TYR A 49 12.56 14.41 26.67
N GLU A 50 13.06 15.28 25.79
CA GLU A 50 14.48 15.67 25.77
C GLU A 50 14.90 16.39 27.07
N GLU A 51 14.03 17.24 27.63
CA GLU A 51 14.30 17.88 28.94
C GLU A 51 14.26 16.89 30.12
N SER A 52 13.45 15.83 30.04
CA SER A 52 13.29 14.86 31.13
C SER A 52 14.44 13.86 31.29
N GLY A 53 15.36 13.78 30.31
CA GLY A 53 16.47 12.80 30.33
C GLY A 53 16.02 11.33 30.33
N ASN A 54 14.77 11.04 29.97
CA ASN A 54 14.18 9.70 30.12
C ASN A 54 14.48 8.82 28.89
N TYR A 55 15.70 8.30 28.81
CA TYR A 55 16.21 7.50 27.69
C TYR A 55 15.38 6.24 27.38
N LEU A 56 14.76 5.63 28.40
CA LEU A 56 13.89 4.46 28.21
C LEU A 56 12.62 4.81 27.42
N ALA A 57 12.04 5.99 27.66
CA ALA A 57 10.87 6.44 26.93
C ALA A 57 11.22 6.76 25.47
N LEU A 58 12.40 7.35 25.23
CA LEU A 58 12.91 7.62 23.89
C LEU A 58 13.07 6.31 23.08
N ALA A 59 13.75 5.32 23.65
CA ALA A 59 13.98 4.02 23.00
C ALA A 59 12.68 3.27 22.65
N LYS A 60 11.66 3.35 23.51
CA LYS A 60 10.33 2.78 23.20
C LYS A 60 9.68 3.46 22.00
N ARG A 61 9.84 4.78 21.86
CA ARG A 61 9.28 5.53 20.73
C ARG A 61 10.01 5.21 19.43
N ASP A 62 11.33 5.07 19.45
CA ASP A 62 12.10 4.65 18.27
C ASP A 62 11.67 3.27 17.76
N LEU A 63 11.35 2.33 18.66
CA LEU A 63 10.81 1.04 18.28
C LEU A 63 9.43 1.16 17.61
N ILE A 64 8.55 2.02 18.15
CA ILE A 64 7.23 2.30 17.57
C ILE A 64 7.39 2.96 16.19
N TRP A 65 8.31 3.92 16.06
CA TRP A 65 8.63 4.54 14.78
C TRP A 65 9.07 3.52 13.75
N ALA A 66 10.02 2.64 14.11
CA ALA A 66 10.53 1.61 13.23
C ALA A 66 9.41 0.66 12.76
N ALA A 67 8.52 0.25 13.66
CA ALA A 67 7.38 -0.59 13.33
C ALA A 67 6.39 0.13 12.38
N CYS A 68 6.03 1.38 12.66
CA CYS A 68 5.16 2.18 11.80
C CYS A 68 5.79 2.44 10.42
N TYR A 69 7.10 2.67 10.38
CA TYR A 69 7.84 2.90 9.14
C TYR A 69 7.90 1.65 8.27
N LEU A 70 8.19 0.48 8.86
CA LEU A 70 8.15 -0.80 8.15
C LEU A 70 6.75 -1.13 7.63
N PHE A 71 5.71 -0.81 8.41
CA PHE A 71 4.33 -0.97 7.98
C PHE A 71 4.00 -0.05 6.78
N GLY A 72 4.47 1.20 6.79
CA GLY A 72 4.36 2.10 5.64
C GLY A 72 5.09 1.59 4.39
N LEU A 73 6.28 1.02 4.55
CA LEU A 73 7.05 0.42 3.44
C LEU A 73 6.38 -0.83 2.85
N SER A 74 5.61 -1.57 3.65
CA SER A 74 4.90 -2.76 3.18
C SER A 74 3.95 -2.47 2.00
N ASN A 75 3.53 -1.22 1.81
CA ASN A 75 2.78 -0.75 0.64
C ASN A 75 3.38 -1.19 -0.69
N TYR A 76 4.70 -1.12 -0.84
CA TYR A 76 5.36 -1.49 -2.08
C TYR A 76 5.17 -2.98 -2.40
N CYS A 77 5.25 -3.84 -1.39
CA CYS A 77 5.03 -5.27 -1.55
C CYS A 77 3.55 -5.61 -1.74
N VAL A 78 2.66 -5.04 -0.91
CA VAL A 78 1.23 -5.35 -0.93
C VAL A 78 0.56 -4.87 -2.21
N ASN A 79 0.96 -3.70 -2.75
CA ASN A 79 0.45 -3.23 -4.04
C ASN A 79 0.72 -4.23 -5.16
N PHE A 80 1.88 -4.87 -5.19
CA PHE A 80 2.19 -5.93 -6.16
C PHE A 80 1.25 -7.14 -6.03
N TYR A 81 0.96 -7.58 -4.80
CA TYR A 81 0.00 -8.65 -4.55
C TYR A 81 -1.44 -8.24 -4.94
N LEU A 82 -1.84 -7.00 -4.66
CA LEU A 82 -3.16 -6.50 -5.07
C LEU A 82 -3.30 -6.44 -6.60
N TYR A 83 -2.25 -6.04 -7.32
CA TYR A 83 -2.25 -6.04 -8.79
C TYR A 83 -2.36 -7.44 -9.38
N THR A 84 -1.65 -8.41 -8.81
CA THR A 84 -1.70 -9.81 -9.27
C THR A 84 -3.01 -10.50 -8.91
N ALA A 85 -3.58 -10.23 -7.73
CA ALA A 85 -4.83 -10.84 -7.28
C ALA A 85 -6.09 -10.26 -7.95
N THR A 86 -6.09 -8.96 -8.31
CA THR A 86 -7.28 -8.29 -8.84
C THR A 86 -7.35 -8.31 -10.38
N ASN A 87 -6.20 -8.51 -11.04
CA ASN A 87 -6.10 -8.43 -12.49
C ASN A 87 -5.38 -9.66 -13.09
N ASP A 88 -6.17 -10.66 -13.49
CA ASP A 88 -5.68 -11.89 -14.12
C ASP A 88 -4.82 -11.63 -15.37
N ARG A 89 -5.11 -10.54 -16.10
CA ARG A 89 -4.31 -10.16 -17.28
C ARG A 89 -2.92 -9.74 -16.85
N PHE A 90 -2.81 -8.92 -15.81
CA PHE A 90 -1.52 -8.50 -15.26
C PHE A 90 -0.71 -9.71 -14.78
N TYR A 91 -1.35 -10.65 -14.07
CA TYR A 91 -0.70 -11.87 -13.62
C TYR A 91 -0.19 -12.74 -14.79
N LYS A 92 -1.00 -12.92 -15.85
CA LYS A 92 -0.58 -13.69 -17.03
C LYS A 92 0.60 -13.06 -17.76
N GLU A 93 0.59 -11.74 -17.95
CA GLU A 93 1.70 -11.00 -18.57
C GLU A 93 2.97 -11.08 -17.71
N PHE A 94 2.83 -10.92 -16.39
CA PHE A 94 3.94 -11.08 -15.46
C PHE A 94 4.54 -12.50 -15.48
N LYS A 95 3.68 -13.52 -15.51
CA LYS A 95 4.10 -14.92 -15.63
C LYS A 95 4.81 -15.20 -16.96
N ALA A 96 4.33 -14.62 -18.06
CA ALA A 96 4.95 -14.74 -19.38
C ALA A 96 6.34 -14.09 -19.42
N LEU A 97 6.49 -12.91 -18.78
CA LEU A 97 7.78 -12.23 -18.58
C LEU A 97 8.78 -13.09 -17.81
N ILE A 98 8.36 -13.73 -16.70
CA ILE A 98 9.25 -14.59 -15.90
C ILE A 98 9.64 -15.87 -16.66
N HIS A 99 8.70 -16.49 -17.37
CA HIS A 99 8.95 -17.73 -18.10
C HIS A 99 9.58 -17.50 -19.48
N CYS A 100 9.86 -16.24 -19.87
CA CYS A 100 10.36 -15.88 -21.19
C CYS A 100 9.57 -16.52 -22.34
N GLN A 101 8.25 -16.69 -22.19
CA GLN A 101 7.42 -17.21 -23.28
C GLN A 101 7.15 -16.08 -24.28
N PRO A 102 7.59 -16.21 -25.54
CA PRO A 102 7.27 -15.22 -26.57
C PRO A 102 5.75 -15.20 -26.80
N ARG A 103 5.22 -13.97 -26.94
CA ARG A 103 3.81 -13.70 -27.26
C ARG A 103 3.41 -14.31 -28.60
#